data_AF-A0A7C7L5M9-F1
#
_entry.id   AF-A0A7C7L5M9-F1
#
_cell.length_a   1.000
_cell.length_b   1.000
_cell.length_c   1.000
_cell.angle_alpha   90.00
_cell.angle_beta   90.00
_cell.angle_gamma   90.00
#
_symmetry.space_group_name_H-M   'P 1'
#
loop_
_entity.id
_entity.type
_entity.pdbx_description
1 polymer ?
#
loop_
_entity_poly.entity_id
_entity_poly.type
_entity_poly.pdbx_seq_one_letter_code
_entity_poly.pdbx_strand_id
1 'polypeptide(L)'
;MPAIGVDAELEEYRQLMEAPTEFEEGFTAKTIVGALFIAFIFLPGSIYLWLVAGHTLGAAAQWVTVILFVEVARRSFMVLRRQEVYLLVYVAAALIGTNPFQGFIWNVYLRTSHVTKGLGIADEIPTWIVPVANSPAIIHRTFIHRDWLIPIAIMLFGNTVGRIKGFSFGYFLFRLTSDYERLPFPMAPVGALSATALAEITTKEETWRWRLFSIGAMIGLAWGIFYVGIPTLTGALMSRPLQLIKIPFIDLTHNTQNVLPATPTGIGTDLGAFLYGFVAPFWSVTGGFLAAVMVMILNPILYYKGILRQWRHGMDTIQTQTVNHYDFWLSASIGVSLAVATIGLVTVITSAIKARGQLGEHERERGSWAPRPGRGDFPLPIILSAYVLASLAYIYLAHTLVPHFYLWFL
;
A
#
# COMPACT_ATOMS: atom_id res chain seq x y z
N MET A 1 -13.75 -37.68 0.31
CA MET A 1 -13.65 -36.36 0.95
C MET A 1 -14.65 -35.47 0.23
N PRO A 2 -15.66 -34.91 0.92
CA PRO A 2 -16.72 -34.16 0.27
C PRO A 2 -16.14 -32.91 -0.38
N ALA A 3 -16.69 -32.54 -1.54
CA ALA A 3 -16.34 -31.34 -2.27
C ALA A 3 -16.42 -30.13 -1.32
N ILE A 4 -15.34 -29.35 -1.27
CA ILE A 4 -15.28 -28.08 -0.56
C ILE A 4 -16.37 -27.21 -1.21
N GLY A 5 -17.49 -27.07 -0.52
CA GLY A 5 -18.61 -26.25 -0.97
C GLY A 5 -18.08 -24.86 -1.31
N VAL A 6 -18.63 -24.27 -2.38
CA VAL A 6 -18.39 -22.88 -2.74
C VAL A 6 -18.43 -22.06 -1.45
N ASP A 7 -17.30 -21.47 -1.10
CA ASP A 7 -17.10 -20.78 0.17
C ASP A 7 -18.17 -19.68 0.27
N ALA A 8 -19.04 -19.72 1.28
CA ALA A 8 -20.18 -18.79 1.41
C ALA A 8 -19.71 -17.33 1.41
N GLU A 9 -18.50 -17.08 1.90
CA GLU A 9 -17.81 -15.80 1.82
C GLU A 9 -17.56 -15.36 0.36
N LEU A 10 -17.12 -16.27 -0.52
CA LEU A 10 -16.89 -15.96 -1.93
C LEU A 10 -18.20 -15.61 -2.66
N GLU A 11 -19.32 -16.24 -2.30
CA GLU A 11 -20.63 -15.88 -2.86
C GLU A 11 -21.08 -14.49 -2.40
N GLU A 12 -20.89 -14.16 -1.12
CA GLU A 12 -21.17 -12.83 -0.59
C GLU A 12 -20.38 -11.74 -1.34
N TYR A 13 -19.07 -11.93 -1.51
CA TYR A 13 -18.24 -10.99 -2.29
C TYR A 13 -18.66 -10.89 -3.76
N ARG A 14 -19.14 -11.98 -4.37
CA ARG A 14 -19.62 -11.99 -5.75
C ARG A 14 -20.93 -11.20 -5.90
N GLN A 15 -21.80 -11.24 -4.89
CA GLN A 15 -23.08 -10.51 -4.90
C GLN A 15 -22.93 -9.00 -4.66
N LEU A 16 -21.78 -8.52 -4.19
CA LEU A 16 -21.56 -7.09 -3.93
C LEU A 16 -21.61 -6.21 -5.20
N MET A 17 -21.22 -6.74 -6.36
CA MET A 17 -21.21 -6.00 -7.61
C MET A 17 -21.38 -6.94 -8.81
N GLU A 18 -22.42 -6.70 -9.60
CA GLU A 18 -22.65 -7.42 -10.84
C GLU A 18 -21.66 -6.98 -11.93
N ALA A 19 -21.27 -7.92 -12.79
CA ALA A 19 -20.39 -7.62 -13.91
C ALA A 19 -21.12 -6.72 -14.94
N PRO A 20 -20.55 -5.57 -15.33
CA PRO A 20 -21.18 -4.70 -16.30
C PRO A 20 -21.24 -5.35 -17.69
N THR A 21 -22.30 -5.06 -18.43
CA THR A 21 -22.49 -5.52 -19.82
C THR A 21 -21.74 -4.66 -20.84
N GLU A 22 -21.45 -3.40 -20.49
CA GLU A 22 -20.77 -2.43 -21.35
C GLU A 22 -19.55 -1.84 -20.63
N PHE A 23 -18.48 -1.61 -21.40
CA PHE A 23 -17.24 -1.01 -20.92
C PHE A 23 -17.07 0.37 -21.57
N GLU A 24 -16.84 1.40 -20.76
CA GLU A 24 -16.59 2.75 -21.24
C GLU A 24 -15.17 3.23 -20.87
N GLU A 25 -14.63 4.13 -21.69
CA GLU A 25 -13.34 4.76 -21.43
C GLU A 25 -13.47 5.90 -20.39
N GLY A 26 -12.63 5.84 -19.36
CA GLY A 26 -12.48 6.92 -18.37
C GLY A 26 -11.30 7.86 -18.63
N PHE A 27 -10.41 7.52 -19.57
CA PHE A 27 -9.22 8.32 -19.85
C PHE A 27 -9.58 9.50 -20.76
N THR A 28 -9.94 10.62 -20.13
CA THR A 28 -10.34 11.84 -20.84
C THR A 28 -9.46 13.02 -20.44
N ALA A 29 -9.57 14.13 -21.18
CA ALA A 29 -8.90 15.38 -20.82
C ALA A 29 -9.23 15.83 -19.38
N LYS A 30 -10.44 15.53 -18.88
CA LYS A 30 -10.84 15.84 -17.49
C LYS A 30 -10.00 15.06 -16.49
N THR A 31 -9.75 13.78 -16.77
CA THR A 31 -8.92 12.92 -15.93
C THR A 31 -7.47 13.38 -15.91
N ILE A 32 -6.94 13.88 -17.04
CA ILE A 32 -5.59 14.47 -17.12
C ILE A 32 -5.50 15.74 -16.28
N VAL A 33 -6.46 16.66 -16.42
CA VAL A 33 -6.51 17.90 -15.61
C VAL A 33 -6.62 17.57 -14.12
N GLY A 34 -7.45 16.59 -13.76
CA GLY A 34 -7.56 16.13 -12.38
C GLY A 34 -6.27 15.49 -11.84
N ALA A 35 -5.56 14.71 -12.66
CA ALA A 35 -4.25 14.17 -12.30
C ALA A 35 -3.22 15.28 -12.02
N LEU A 36 -3.19 16.33 -12.85
CA LEU A 36 -2.32 17.50 -12.62
C LEU A 36 -2.70 18.27 -11.35
N PHE A 37 -4.01 18.43 -11.11
CA PHE A 37 -4.52 19.04 -9.88
C PHE A 37 -4.04 18.28 -8.63
N ILE A 38 -4.16 16.94 -8.63
CA ILE A 38 -3.64 16.08 -7.56
C ILE A 38 -2.13 16.28 -7.39
N ALA A 39 -1.37 16.26 -8.50
CA ALA A 39 0.09 16.36 -8.47
C ALA A 39 0.59 17.70 -7.93
N PHE A 40 -0.02 18.83 -8.34
CA PHE A 40 0.49 20.15 -7.98
C PHE A 40 -0.06 20.71 -6.67
N ILE A 41 -1.29 20.33 -6.27
CA ILE A 41 -1.92 20.89 -5.08
C ILE A 41 -1.82 19.93 -3.90
N PHE A 42 -2.11 18.65 -4.11
CA PHE A 42 -2.19 17.68 -3.01
C PHE A 42 -0.85 17.07 -2.66
N LEU A 43 0.03 16.79 -3.63
CA LEU A 43 1.34 16.23 -3.36
C LEU A 43 2.15 17.11 -2.38
N PRO A 44 2.30 18.44 -2.57
CA PRO A 44 3.06 19.27 -1.64
C PRO A 44 2.46 19.30 -0.23
N GLY A 45 1.12 19.37 -0.13
CA GLY A 45 0.42 19.31 1.15
C GLY A 45 0.63 17.98 1.87
N SER A 46 0.62 16.87 1.13
CA SER A 46 0.89 15.53 1.69
C SER A 46 2.34 15.37 2.17
N ILE A 47 3.31 15.94 1.44
CA ILE A 47 4.73 15.96 1.83
C ILE A 47 4.90 16.76 3.13
N TYR A 48 4.30 17.95 3.20
CA TYR A 48 4.36 18.79 4.39
C TYR A 48 3.78 18.09 5.62
N LEU A 49 2.59 17.51 5.47
CA LEU A 49 1.93 16.79 6.56
C LEU A 49 2.71 15.56 6.99
N TRP A 50 3.34 14.83 6.06
CA TRP A 50 4.25 13.74 6.41
C TRP A 50 5.46 14.23 7.23
N LEU A 51 6.11 15.33 6.80
CA LEU A 51 7.27 15.87 7.50
C LEU A 51 6.95 16.38 8.91
N VAL A 52 5.77 16.99 9.09
CA VAL A 52 5.36 17.56 10.39
C VAL A 52 4.77 16.50 11.32
N ALA A 53 3.92 15.62 10.79
CA ALA A 53 3.18 14.65 11.59
C ALA A 53 3.90 13.29 11.70
N GLY A 54 5.00 13.08 10.96
CA GLY A 54 5.78 11.84 10.97
C GLY A 54 5.07 10.62 10.36
N HIS A 55 3.88 10.80 9.79
CA HIS A 55 3.09 9.75 9.15
C HIS A 55 2.36 10.30 7.93
N THR A 56 2.07 9.43 6.95
CA THR A 56 1.28 9.81 5.77
C THR A 56 -0.19 9.91 6.16
N LEU A 57 -0.95 10.80 5.53
CA LEU A 57 -2.41 10.88 5.68
C LEU A 57 -3.16 9.61 5.19
N GLY A 58 -2.43 8.62 4.67
CA GLY A 58 -2.94 7.32 4.27
C GLY A 58 -4.02 7.41 3.19
N ALA A 59 -4.93 6.43 3.20
CA ALA A 59 -6.05 6.37 2.26
C ALA A 59 -7.02 7.57 2.39
N ALA A 60 -7.08 8.23 3.55
CA ALA A 60 -8.01 9.34 3.76
C ALA A 60 -7.69 10.54 2.86
N ALA A 61 -6.42 10.91 2.71
CA ALA A 61 -6.03 12.02 1.83
C ALA A 61 -6.39 11.75 0.36
N GLN A 62 -6.24 10.52 -0.10
CA GLN A 62 -6.65 10.12 -1.45
C GLN A 62 -8.14 10.42 -1.68
N TRP A 63 -9.01 10.00 -0.77
CA TRP A 63 -10.45 10.19 -0.92
C TRP A 63 -10.85 11.66 -0.82
N VAL A 64 -10.30 12.40 0.14
CA VAL A 64 -10.56 13.85 0.28
C VAL A 64 -10.17 14.60 -1.00
N THR A 65 -9.05 14.21 -1.61
CA THR A 65 -8.58 14.81 -2.87
C THR A 65 -9.61 14.64 -3.99
N VAL A 66 -10.10 13.41 -4.17
CA VAL A 66 -11.08 13.09 -5.21
C VAL A 66 -12.39 13.81 -4.94
N ILE A 67 -12.86 13.82 -3.69
CA ILE A 67 -14.09 14.54 -3.29
C ILE A 67 -13.98 16.02 -3.62
N LEU A 68 -12.86 16.66 -3.28
CA LEU A 68 -12.63 18.08 -3.57
C LEU A 68 -12.59 18.34 -5.07
N PHE A 69 -11.94 17.47 -5.86
CA PHE A 69 -11.95 17.61 -7.31
C PHE A 69 -13.36 17.44 -7.90
N VAL A 70 -14.11 16.44 -7.44
CA VAL A 70 -15.50 16.20 -7.85
C VAL A 70 -16.38 17.41 -7.52
N GLU A 71 -16.20 18.02 -6.35
CA GLU A 71 -16.94 19.22 -5.94
C GLU A 71 -16.57 20.45 -6.79
N VAL A 72 -15.27 20.64 -7.09
CA VAL A 72 -14.81 21.71 -7.99
C VAL A 72 -15.35 21.52 -9.41
N ALA A 73 -15.29 20.29 -9.94
CA ALA A 73 -15.85 19.96 -11.24
C ALA A 73 -17.36 20.25 -11.27
N ARG A 74 -18.10 19.83 -10.24
CA ARG A 74 -19.53 20.10 -10.10
C ARG A 74 -19.83 21.60 -10.09
N ARG A 75 -19.07 22.40 -9.32
CA ARG A 75 -19.23 23.87 -9.27
C ARG A 75 -18.86 24.56 -10.58
N SER A 76 -18.03 23.91 -11.39
CA SER A 76 -17.67 24.35 -12.74
C SER A 76 -18.64 23.83 -13.81
N PHE A 77 -19.81 23.31 -13.41
CA PHE A 77 -20.83 22.71 -14.29
C PHE A 77 -20.32 21.52 -15.13
N MET A 78 -19.27 20.83 -14.67
CA MET A 78 -18.74 19.62 -15.29
C MET A 78 -19.32 18.38 -14.60
N VAL A 79 -19.86 17.45 -15.39
CA VAL A 79 -20.26 16.13 -14.91
C VAL A 79 -19.13 15.13 -15.19
N LEU A 80 -18.75 14.35 -14.18
CA LEU A 80 -17.74 13.31 -14.27
C LEU A 80 -18.40 11.94 -14.37
N ARG A 81 -17.93 11.10 -15.29
CA ARG A 81 -18.38 9.71 -15.40
C ARG A 81 -17.77 8.85 -14.28
N ARG A 82 -18.38 7.71 -13.99
CA ARG A 82 -17.90 6.75 -12.97
C ARG A 82 -16.45 6.32 -13.22
N GLN A 83 -16.10 6.11 -14.49
CA GLN A 83 -14.78 5.68 -14.94
C GLN A 83 -13.73 6.80 -14.79
N GLU A 84 -14.12 8.06 -15.03
CA GLU A 84 -13.27 9.23 -14.79
C GLU A 84 -12.97 9.37 -13.29
N VAL A 85 -13.99 9.27 -12.43
CA VAL A 85 -13.83 9.30 -10.97
C VAL A 85 -12.95 8.15 -10.48
N TYR A 86 -13.17 6.92 -10.97
CA TYR A 86 -12.36 5.76 -10.61
C TYR A 86 -10.88 5.95 -10.98
N LEU A 87 -10.58 6.47 -12.17
CA LEU A 87 -9.21 6.76 -12.57
C LEU A 87 -8.58 7.85 -11.71
N LEU A 88 -9.32 8.87 -11.31
CA LEU A 88 -8.83 9.90 -10.40
C LEU A 88 -8.53 9.33 -9.01
N VAL A 89 -9.36 8.42 -8.50
CA VAL A 89 -9.08 7.67 -7.26
C VAL A 89 -7.79 6.88 -7.39
N TYR A 90 -7.60 6.15 -8.49
CA TYR A 90 -6.40 5.37 -8.74
C TYR A 90 -5.14 6.24 -8.86
N VAL A 91 -5.21 7.35 -9.61
CA VAL A 91 -4.11 8.29 -9.77
C VAL A 91 -3.77 8.98 -8.45
N ALA A 92 -4.78 9.36 -7.66
CA ALA A 92 -4.57 9.92 -6.32
C ALA A 92 -3.87 8.90 -5.40
N ALA A 93 -4.32 7.65 -5.39
CA ALA A 93 -3.67 6.56 -4.64
C ALA A 93 -2.21 6.42 -5.06
N ALA A 94 -1.98 6.44 -6.38
CA ALA A 94 -0.67 6.24 -6.97
C ALA A 94 0.30 7.36 -6.58
N LEU A 95 -0.10 8.61 -6.73
CA LEU A 95 0.73 9.78 -6.47
C LEU A 95 1.01 9.98 -4.99
N ILE A 96 -0.03 9.88 -4.14
CA ILE A 96 0.11 10.04 -2.69
C ILE A 96 0.91 8.88 -2.09
N GLY A 97 0.68 7.64 -2.57
CA GLY A 97 1.37 6.46 -2.07
C GLY A 97 2.84 6.36 -2.49
N THR A 98 3.19 6.79 -3.71
CA THR A 98 4.60 6.76 -4.17
C THR A 98 5.41 7.95 -3.67
N ASN A 99 4.75 9.11 -3.50
CA ASN A 99 5.32 10.39 -3.09
C ASN A 99 6.83 10.57 -3.43
N PRO A 100 7.17 10.56 -4.73
CA PRO A 100 8.56 10.41 -5.20
C PRO A 100 9.54 11.43 -4.58
N PHE A 101 9.09 12.67 -4.38
CA PHE A 101 9.93 13.76 -3.88
C PHE A 101 10.09 13.76 -2.36
N GLN A 102 9.19 13.12 -1.61
CA GLN A 102 9.29 13.02 -0.15
C GLN A 102 10.58 12.31 0.25
N GLY A 103 10.92 11.21 -0.43
CA GLY A 103 12.14 10.46 -0.19
C GLY A 103 13.40 11.31 -0.37
N PHE A 104 13.42 12.21 -1.34
CA PHE A 104 14.57 13.09 -1.54
C PHE A 104 14.78 14.09 -0.41
N ILE A 105 13.71 14.66 0.14
CA ILE A 105 13.82 15.58 1.29
C ILE A 105 14.40 14.85 2.49
N TRP A 106 13.92 13.62 2.74
CA TRP A 106 14.46 12.77 3.79
C TRP A 106 15.93 12.41 3.55
N ASN A 107 16.31 12.07 2.32
CA ASN A 107 17.70 11.75 1.97
C ASN A 107 18.63 12.95 2.15
N VAL A 108 18.17 14.17 1.85
CA VAL A 108 18.91 15.41 2.12
C VAL A 108 19.11 15.58 3.62
N TYR A 109 18.07 15.38 4.43
CA TYR A 109 18.18 15.40 5.88
C TYR A 109 19.19 14.36 6.39
N LEU A 110 19.08 13.10 5.92
CA LEU A 110 20.01 12.03 6.29
C LEU A 110 21.46 12.42 5.98
N ARG A 111 21.78 12.93 4.78
CA ARG A 111 23.15 13.32 4.44
C ARG A 111 23.66 14.52 5.24
N THR A 112 22.79 15.46 5.59
CA THR A 112 23.20 16.73 6.23
C THR A 112 23.17 16.70 7.76
N SER A 113 22.43 15.76 8.35
CA SER A 113 22.22 15.63 9.80
C SER A 113 23.52 15.42 10.58
N HIS A 114 23.60 16.02 11.77
CA HIS A 114 24.71 15.85 12.70
C HIS A 114 24.87 14.40 13.17
N VAL A 115 23.76 13.64 13.25
CA VAL A 115 23.79 12.24 13.68
C VAL A 115 24.55 11.39 12.66
N THR A 116 24.19 11.51 11.38
CA THR A 116 24.82 10.78 10.28
C THR A 116 26.29 11.17 10.13
N LYS A 117 26.61 12.45 10.31
CA LYS A 117 28.00 12.94 10.33
C LYS A 117 28.79 12.37 11.52
N GLY A 118 28.17 12.31 12.70
CA GLY A 118 28.78 11.72 13.89
C GLY A 118 29.03 10.21 13.77
N LEU A 119 28.21 9.51 12.98
CA LEU A 119 28.39 8.09 12.64
C LEU A 119 29.43 7.86 11.53
N GLY A 120 29.96 8.90 10.89
CA GLY A 120 30.94 8.78 9.80
C GLY A 120 30.38 8.30 8.46
N ILE A 121 29.08 8.01 8.37
CA ILE A 121 28.44 7.44 7.17
C ILE A 121 27.87 8.50 6.20
N ALA A 122 27.91 9.79 6.56
CA ALA A 122 27.30 10.85 5.77
C ALA A 122 27.90 10.97 4.36
N ASP A 123 29.21 10.75 4.24
CA ASP A 123 29.93 10.82 2.96
C ASP A 123 29.87 9.50 2.18
N GLU A 124 29.52 8.39 2.84
CA GLU A 124 29.33 7.08 2.20
C GLU A 124 28.01 6.99 1.43
N ILE A 125 27.06 7.91 1.67
CA ILE A 125 25.79 7.93 0.94
C ILE A 125 26.07 8.19 -0.55
N PRO A 126 25.62 7.30 -1.47
CA PRO A 126 25.87 7.46 -2.89
C PRO A 126 25.25 8.72 -3.49
N THR A 127 25.95 9.35 -4.43
CA THR A 127 25.49 10.58 -5.11
C THR A 127 24.27 10.35 -6.01
N TRP A 128 24.05 9.11 -6.46
CA TRP A 128 22.88 8.74 -7.23
C TRP A 128 21.58 8.66 -6.40
N ILE A 129 21.67 8.67 -5.06
CA ILE A 129 20.52 8.75 -4.15
C ILE A 129 20.16 10.21 -3.82
N VAL A 130 21.19 11.00 -3.52
CA VAL A 130 21.06 12.41 -3.11
C VAL A 130 22.36 13.15 -3.44
N PRO A 131 22.32 14.41 -3.92
CA PRO A 131 23.52 15.20 -4.18
C PRO A 131 24.43 15.34 -2.95
N VAL A 132 25.70 15.67 -3.18
CA VAL A 132 26.66 15.96 -2.09
C VAL A 132 26.20 17.15 -1.23
N ALA A 133 26.54 17.14 0.06
CA ALA A 133 26.04 18.14 1.02
C ALA A 133 26.39 19.59 0.65
N ASN A 134 27.53 19.80 -0.02
CA ASN A 134 28.01 21.12 -0.47
C ASN A 134 27.51 21.51 -1.87
N SER A 135 26.64 20.70 -2.48
CA SER A 135 26.05 21.01 -3.79
C SER A 135 25.22 22.29 -3.72
N PRO A 136 25.32 23.19 -4.73
CA PRO A 136 24.42 24.33 -4.85
C PRO A 136 22.94 23.93 -4.80
N ALA A 137 22.59 22.72 -5.26
CA ALA A 137 21.23 22.19 -5.21
C ALA A 137 20.68 22.09 -3.77
N ILE A 138 21.52 21.59 -2.86
CA ILE A 138 21.15 21.42 -1.44
C ILE A 138 21.19 22.77 -0.72
N ILE A 139 22.22 23.58 -0.99
CA ILE A 139 22.39 24.89 -0.36
C ILE A 139 21.22 25.83 -0.70
N HIS A 140 20.85 25.91 -1.99
CA HIS A 140 19.73 26.73 -2.44
C HIS A 140 18.36 26.05 -2.32
N ARG A 141 18.30 24.85 -1.74
CA ARG A 141 17.06 24.07 -1.53
C ARG A 141 16.22 23.94 -2.80
N THR A 142 16.87 23.64 -3.92
CA THR A 142 16.23 23.52 -5.23
C THR A 142 16.40 22.12 -5.80
N PHE A 143 15.31 21.58 -6.36
CA PHE A 143 15.35 20.37 -7.19
C PHE A 143 15.73 20.65 -8.64
N ILE A 144 15.70 21.92 -9.06
CA ILE A 144 16.04 22.36 -10.40
C ILE A 144 17.55 22.61 -10.46
N HIS A 145 18.32 21.53 -10.47
CA HIS A 145 19.78 21.57 -10.59
C HIS A 145 20.31 20.29 -11.23
N ARG A 146 21.46 20.38 -11.93
CA ARG A 146 22.06 19.25 -12.64
C ARG A 146 22.40 18.07 -11.72
N ASP A 147 22.76 18.34 -10.48
CA ASP A 147 23.12 17.28 -9.52
C ASP A 147 21.94 16.37 -9.16
N TRP A 148 20.70 16.83 -9.37
CA TRP A 148 19.49 16.01 -9.19
C TRP A 148 19.12 15.15 -10.40
N LEU A 149 19.77 15.33 -11.57
CA LEU A 149 19.41 14.58 -12.78
C LEU A 149 19.46 13.08 -12.59
N ILE A 150 20.56 12.57 -12.00
CA ILE A 150 20.75 11.13 -11.81
C ILE A 150 19.74 10.58 -10.77
N PRO A 151 19.60 11.15 -9.55
CA PRO A 151 18.59 10.70 -8.62
C PRO A 151 17.16 10.73 -9.17
N ILE A 152 16.79 11.82 -9.86
CA ILE A 152 15.45 11.94 -10.47
C ILE A 152 15.26 10.91 -11.59
N ALA A 153 16.26 10.69 -12.43
CA ALA A 153 16.18 9.69 -13.50
C ALA A 153 16.00 8.27 -12.95
N ILE A 154 16.76 7.91 -11.91
CA ILE A 154 16.63 6.61 -11.24
C ILE A 154 15.26 6.47 -10.60
N MET A 155 14.76 7.51 -9.93
CA MET A 155 13.43 7.52 -9.32
C MET A 155 12.32 7.37 -10.37
N LEU A 156 12.40 8.11 -11.48
CA LEU A 156 11.43 8.01 -12.58
C LEU A 156 11.46 6.62 -13.20
N PHE A 157 12.66 6.10 -13.49
CA PHE A 157 12.82 4.74 -14.00
C PHE A 157 12.24 3.71 -13.03
N GLY A 158 12.61 3.76 -11.75
CA GLY A 158 12.15 2.82 -10.73
C GLY A 158 10.63 2.85 -10.56
N ASN A 159 10.01 4.03 -10.55
CA ASN A 159 8.56 4.18 -10.48
C ASN A 159 7.87 3.64 -11.74
N THR A 160 8.34 4.01 -12.94
CA THR A 160 7.74 3.55 -14.20
C THR A 160 7.87 2.04 -14.37
N VAL A 161 9.07 1.50 -14.15
CA VAL A 161 9.32 0.05 -14.21
C VAL A 161 8.51 -0.68 -13.15
N GLY A 162 8.45 -0.15 -11.92
CA GLY A 162 7.60 -0.69 -10.86
C GLY A 162 6.13 -0.74 -11.24
N ARG A 163 5.62 0.32 -11.89
CA ARG A 163 4.24 0.38 -12.41
C ARG A 163 3.99 -0.62 -13.52
N ILE A 164 4.91 -0.74 -14.47
CA ILE A 164 4.81 -1.74 -15.54
C ILE A 164 4.77 -3.15 -14.95
N LYS A 165 5.67 -3.47 -14.01
CA LYS A 165 5.67 -4.78 -13.34
C LYS A 165 4.35 -5.04 -12.60
N GLY A 166 3.93 -4.10 -11.76
CA GLY A 166 2.71 -4.22 -10.96
C GLY A 166 1.46 -4.35 -11.81
N PHE A 167 1.30 -3.51 -12.84
CA PHE A 167 0.18 -3.59 -13.76
C PHE A 167 0.20 -4.88 -14.57
N SER A 168 1.35 -5.26 -15.12
CA SER A 168 1.46 -6.44 -15.97
C SER A 168 1.15 -7.72 -15.21
N PHE A 169 1.80 -7.93 -14.07
CA PHE A 169 1.58 -9.13 -13.27
C PHE A 169 0.20 -9.13 -12.62
N GLY A 170 -0.25 -7.98 -12.11
CA GLY A 170 -1.59 -7.84 -11.56
C GLY A 170 -2.69 -8.13 -12.59
N TYR A 171 -2.53 -7.66 -13.82
CA TYR A 171 -3.46 -7.96 -14.91
C TYR A 171 -3.43 -9.44 -15.30
N PHE A 172 -2.25 -10.06 -15.35
CA PHE A 172 -2.13 -11.50 -15.59
C PHE A 172 -2.88 -12.30 -14.52
N LEU A 173 -2.65 -11.97 -13.23
CA LEU A 173 -3.36 -12.59 -12.12
C LEU A 173 -4.87 -12.35 -12.21
N PHE A 174 -5.32 -11.16 -12.58
CA PHE A 174 -6.73 -10.86 -12.81
C PHE A 174 -7.34 -11.76 -13.88
N ARG A 175 -6.67 -11.96 -15.02
CA ARG A 175 -7.18 -12.86 -16.07
C ARG A 175 -7.19 -14.31 -15.62
N LEU A 176 -6.19 -14.74 -14.86
CA LEU A 176 -6.15 -16.08 -14.29
C LEU A 176 -7.30 -16.30 -13.29
N THR A 177 -7.45 -15.42 -12.30
CA THR A 177 -8.43 -15.62 -11.23
C THR A 177 -9.86 -15.29 -11.67
N SER A 178 -10.07 -14.22 -12.44
CA SER A 178 -11.39 -13.75 -12.86
C SER A 178 -11.90 -14.42 -14.13
N ASP A 179 -11.09 -14.46 -15.21
CA ASP A 179 -11.57 -15.02 -16.48
C ASP A 179 -11.51 -16.54 -16.47
N TYR A 180 -10.40 -17.13 -16.00
CA TYR A 180 -10.19 -18.57 -16.05
C TYR A 180 -10.75 -19.30 -14.82
N GLU A 181 -10.45 -18.86 -13.60
CA GLU A 181 -10.93 -19.51 -12.36
C GLU A 181 -12.30 -19.01 -11.89
N ARG A 182 -12.80 -17.90 -12.45
CA ARG A 182 -14.10 -17.28 -12.08
C ARG A 182 -14.26 -17.00 -10.58
N LEU A 183 -13.14 -16.76 -9.90
CA LEU A 183 -13.13 -16.36 -8.49
C LEU A 183 -13.46 -14.87 -8.35
N PRO A 184 -14.21 -14.47 -7.31
CA PRO A 184 -14.37 -13.06 -6.98
C PRO A 184 -13.00 -12.49 -6.58
N PHE A 185 -12.60 -11.39 -7.20
CA PHE A 185 -11.32 -10.75 -6.87
C PHE A 185 -11.46 -10.05 -5.51
N PRO A 186 -10.68 -10.43 -4.48
CA PRO A 186 -10.87 -9.92 -3.14
C PRO A 186 -10.69 -8.40 -3.09
N MET A 187 -11.53 -7.71 -2.31
CA MET A 187 -11.53 -6.25 -2.09
C MET A 187 -11.82 -5.37 -3.34
N ALA A 188 -11.83 -5.92 -4.56
CA ALA A 188 -12.11 -5.14 -5.76
C ALA A 188 -13.54 -4.55 -5.78
N PRO A 189 -14.61 -5.28 -5.40
CA PRO A 189 -15.95 -4.72 -5.29
C PRO A 189 -16.04 -3.56 -4.29
N VAL A 190 -15.35 -3.68 -3.15
CA VAL A 190 -15.32 -2.65 -2.11
C VAL A 190 -14.73 -1.33 -2.65
N GLY A 191 -13.58 -1.42 -3.32
CA GLY A 191 -12.93 -0.26 -3.96
C GLY A 191 -13.78 0.34 -5.08
N ALA A 192 -14.47 -0.49 -5.87
CA ALA A 192 -15.34 -0.02 -6.95
C ALA A 192 -16.63 0.63 -6.43
N LEU A 193 -17.25 0.09 -5.38
CA LEU A 193 -18.46 0.65 -4.75
C LEU A 193 -18.22 2.04 -4.17
N SER A 194 -17.05 2.27 -3.56
CA SER A 194 -16.69 3.59 -3.04
C SER A 194 -16.48 4.63 -4.14
N ALA A 195 -15.79 4.28 -5.23
CA ALA A 195 -15.66 5.17 -6.39
C ALA A 195 -17.02 5.44 -7.08
N THR A 196 -17.88 4.42 -7.14
CA THR A 196 -19.23 4.55 -7.72
C THR A 196 -20.11 5.47 -6.88
N ALA A 197 -20.08 5.34 -5.56
CA ALA A 197 -20.79 6.23 -4.64
C ALA A 197 -20.37 7.70 -4.80
N LEU A 198 -19.07 7.97 -5.03
CA LEU A 198 -18.59 9.33 -5.29
C LEU A 198 -19.06 9.88 -6.64
N ALA A 199 -19.16 9.04 -7.67
CA ALA A 199 -19.66 9.45 -8.96
C ALA A 199 -21.16 9.78 -8.91
N GLU A 200 -21.96 9.05 -8.14
CA GLU A 200 -23.40 9.34 -7.91
C GLU A 200 -23.65 10.74 -7.31
N ILE A 201 -22.67 11.31 -6.59
CA ILE A 201 -22.72 12.70 -6.09
C ILE A 201 -22.84 13.71 -7.24
N THR A 202 -22.21 13.44 -8.40
CA THR A 202 -22.28 14.35 -9.55
C THR A 202 -23.64 14.32 -10.24
N THR A 203 -24.39 13.21 -10.14
CA THR A 203 -25.68 13.02 -10.81
C THR A 203 -26.89 13.41 -9.96
N LYS A 204 -26.69 13.89 -8.71
CA LYS A 204 -27.75 14.29 -7.75
C LYS A 204 -28.72 13.15 -7.38
N GLU A 205 -28.30 11.89 -7.53
CA GLU A 205 -29.10 10.74 -7.10
C GLU A 205 -28.82 10.45 -5.63
N GLU A 206 -29.80 10.72 -4.75
CA GLU A 206 -29.69 10.37 -3.33
C GLU A 206 -29.97 8.88 -3.14
N THR A 207 -28.92 8.07 -3.25
CA THR A 207 -28.99 6.62 -2.99
C THR A 207 -28.70 6.29 -1.51
N TRP A 208 -28.98 5.05 -1.10
CA TRP A 208 -28.59 4.55 0.23
C TRP A 208 -27.08 4.67 0.50
N ARG A 209 -26.26 4.64 -0.56
CA ARG A 209 -24.80 4.80 -0.50
C ARG A 209 -24.41 6.18 0.01
N TRP A 210 -25.14 7.22 -0.39
CA TRP A 210 -24.92 8.58 0.09
C TRP A 210 -25.17 8.74 1.60
N ARG A 211 -26.21 8.06 2.12
CA ARG A 211 -26.51 8.06 3.55
C ARG A 211 -25.38 7.42 4.37
N LEU A 212 -24.89 6.26 3.93
CA LEU A 212 -23.76 5.59 4.60
C LEU A 212 -22.46 6.40 4.50
N PHE A 213 -22.19 6.98 3.33
CA PHE A 213 -21.06 7.88 3.14
C PHE A 213 -21.10 9.05 4.13
N SER A 214 -22.27 9.70 4.27
CA SER A 214 -22.45 10.83 5.19
C SER A 214 -22.24 10.44 6.65
N ILE A 215 -22.76 9.29 7.08
CA ILE A 215 -22.55 8.77 8.44
C ILE A 215 -21.06 8.51 8.68
N GLY A 216 -20.40 7.81 7.75
CA GLY A 216 -18.96 7.55 7.83
C GLY A 216 -18.12 8.83 7.84
N ALA A 217 -18.49 9.82 7.02
CA ALA A 217 -17.83 11.12 6.98
C ALA A 217 -17.96 11.88 8.30
N MET A 218 -19.14 11.87 8.93
CA MET A 218 -19.35 12.53 10.23
C MET A 218 -18.60 11.83 11.37
N ILE A 219 -18.57 10.50 11.38
CA ILE A 219 -17.76 9.72 12.33
C ILE A 219 -16.27 10.04 12.13
N GLY A 220 -15.80 10.01 10.89
CA GLY A 220 -14.41 10.30 10.54
C GLY A 220 -14.01 11.74 10.86
N LEU A 221 -14.90 12.71 10.65
CA LEU A 221 -14.67 14.11 11.00
C LEU A 221 -14.58 14.30 12.52
N ALA A 222 -15.52 13.73 13.27
CA ALA A 222 -15.49 13.78 14.73
C ALA A 222 -14.21 13.15 15.27
N TRP A 223 -13.88 11.92 14.83
CA TRP A 223 -12.65 11.25 15.23
C TRP A 223 -11.39 12.03 14.82
N GLY A 224 -11.35 12.52 13.58
CA GLY A 224 -10.23 13.28 13.03
C GLY A 224 -9.95 14.57 13.80
N ILE A 225 -10.99 15.26 14.30
CA ILE A 225 -10.82 16.43 15.16
C ILE A 225 -10.12 16.04 16.47
N PHE A 226 -10.60 15.02 17.17
CA PHE A 226 -10.01 14.62 18.46
C PHE A 226 -8.63 13.97 18.30
N TYR A 227 -8.46 13.16 17.27
CA TYR A 227 -7.27 12.34 17.06
C TYR A 227 -6.12 13.09 16.37
N VAL A 228 -6.41 13.98 15.41
CA VAL A 228 -5.38 14.70 14.64
C VAL A 228 -5.52 16.22 14.76
N GLY A 229 -6.74 16.75 14.67
CA GLY A 229 -7.01 18.18 14.63
C GLY A 229 -6.55 18.92 15.89
N ILE A 230 -7.01 18.49 17.07
CA ILE A 230 -6.63 19.10 18.36
C ILE A 230 -5.12 19.03 18.59
N PRO A 231 -4.44 17.87 18.47
CA PRO A 231 -2.98 17.81 18.60
C PRO A 231 -2.24 18.72 17.63
N THR A 232 -2.69 18.84 16.37
CA THR A 232 -2.04 19.67 15.36
C THR A 232 -2.21 21.17 15.65
N LEU A 233 -3.44 21.60 15.96
CA LEU A 233 -3.73 23.01 16.28
C LEU A 233 -3.03 23.45 17.57
N THR A 234 -3.07 22.60 18.60
CA THR A 234 -2.40 22.89 19.87
C THR A 234 -0.88 22.82 19.75
N GLY A 235 -0.33 21.88 18.97
CA GLY A 235 1.11 21.81 18.71
C GLY A 235 1.66 23.00 17.92
N ALA A 236 0.82 23.68 17.12
CA ALA A 236 1.19 24.91 16.44
C ALA A 236 1.20 26.14 17.36
N LEU A 237 0.41 26.13 18.43
CA LEU A 237 0.23 27.27 19.35
C LEU A 237 0.96 27.10 20.70
N MET A 238 1.20 25.86 21.12
CA MET A 238 1.77 25.49 22.41
C MET A 238 3.09 24.71 22.22
N SER A 239 3.91 24.69 23.26
CA SER A 239 5.17 23.94 23.27
C SER A 239 4.97 22.41 23.30
N ARG A 240 3.80 21.93 23.71
CA ARG A 240 3.43 20.52 23.68
C ARG A 240 2.02 20.36 23.12
N PRO A 241 1.81 19.50 22.11
CA PRO A 241 0.49 19.24 21.56
C PRO A 241 -0.38 18.54 22.61
N LEU A 242 -1.63 18.96 22.69
CA LEU A 242 -2.63 18.39 23.60
C LEU A 242 -3.18 17.12 22.95
N GLN A 243 -2.64 15.97 23.38
CA GLN A 243 -3.04 14.65 22.89
C GLN A 243 -4.05 14.02 23.85
N LEU A 244 -5.33 14.08 23.49
CA LEU A 244 -6.41 13.42 24.25
C LEU A 244 -6.30 11.89 24.17
N ILE A 245 -5.90 11.40 23.02
CA ILE A 245 -5.63 9.98 22.72
C ILE A 245 -4.19 9.89 22.23
N LYS A 246 -3.42 8.92 22.73
CA LYS A 246 -2.03 8.72 22.30
C LYS A 246 -2.01 8.24 20.85
N ILE A 247 -1.15 8.86 20.04
CA ILE A 247 -0.93 8.52 18.64
C ILE A 247 0.44 7.85 18.52
N PRO A 248 0.63 6.78 17.73
CA PRO A 248 -0.37 6.06 16.94
C PRO A 248 -1.09 4.92 17.69
N PHE A 249 -0.61 4.58 18.89
CA PHE A 249 -1.18 3.55 19.74
C PHE A 249 -0.89 3.84 21.21
N ILE A 250 -1.61 3.16 22.09
CA ILE A 250 -1.31 3.13 23.52
C ILE A 250 -0.33 1.98 23.76
N ASP A 251 0.89 2.32 24.17
CA ASP A 251 1.90 1.34 24.55
C ASP A 251 1.54 0.68 25.89
N LEU A 252 1.45 -0.64 25.89
CA LEU A 252 1.20 -1.48 27.07
C LEU A 252 2.37 -2.42 27.36
N THR A 253 3.44 -2.39 26.58
CA THR A 253 4.59 -3.30 26.69
C THR A 253 5.20 -3.19 28.08
N HIS A 254 5.35 -1.97 28.61
CA HIS A 254 5.85 -1.75 29.97
C HIS A 254 4.94 -2.33 31.06
N ASN A 255 3.63 -2.36 30.83
CA ASN A 255 2.66 -2.93 31.77
C ASN A 255 2.63 -4.46 31.71
N THR A 256 2.82 -5.03 30.52
CA THR A 256 2.72 -6.48 30.30
C THR A 256 4.06 -7.23 30.41
N GLN A 257 5.20 -6.53 30.37
CA GLN A 257 6.55 -7.14 30.32
C GLN A 257 6.86 -8.18 31.41
N ASN A 258 6.17 -8.13 32.55
CA ASN A 258 6.35 -9.11 33.64
C ASN A 258 5.65 -10.45 33.34
N VAL A 259 4.56 -10.43 32.58
CA VAL A 259 3.78 -11.62 32.21
C VAL A 259 4.15 -12.08 30.79
N LEU A 260 4.40 -11.13 29.90
CA LEU A 260 4.71 -11.32 28.48
C LEU A 260 6.04 -10.63 28.15
N PRO A 261 7.19 -11.16 28.62
CA PRO A 261 8.49 -10.59 28.32
C PRO A 261 8.80 -10.67 26.82
N ALA A 262 9.48 -9.65 26.32
CA ALA A 262 9.79 -9.48 24.90
C ALA A 262 8.58 -9.51 23.95
N THR A 263 7.36 -9.32 24.44
CA THR A 263 6.18 -9.21 23.58
C THR A 263 5.78 -7.75 23.40
N PRO A 264 5.78 -7.21 22.17
CA PRO A 264 5.27 -5.88 21.92
C PRO A 264 3.75 -5.88 22.07
N THR A 265 3.23 -5.20 23.09
CA THR A 265 1.80 -5.09 23.34
C THR A 265 1.37 -3.62 23.28
N GLY A 266 0.28 -3.38 22.56
CA GLY A 266 -0.29 -2.05 22.43
C GLY A 266 -1.69 -2.09 21.85
N ILE A 267 -2.47 -1.05 22.14
CA ILE A 267 -3.80 -0.87 21.57
C ILE A 267 -3.69 0.17 20.47
N GLY A 268 -3.95 -0.26 19.23
CA GLY A 268 -4.08 0.65 18.10
C GLY A 268 -5.26 1.59 18.32
N THR A 269 -4.99 2.90 18.24
CA THR A 269 -6.01 3.95 18.41
C THR A 269 -6.51 4.50 17.08
N ASP A 270 -6.20 3.82 15.97
CA ASP A 270 -6.68 4.20 14.66
C ASP A 270 -8.07 3.61 14.38
N LEU A 271 -9.07 4.48 14.24
CA LEU A 271 -10.42 4.10 13.84
C LEU A 271 -10.44 3.50 12.42
N GLY A 272 -9.50 3.87 11.55
CA GLY A 272 -9.37 3.31 10.20
C GLY A 272 -9.14 1.81 10.22
N ALA A 273 -8.17 1.33 11.01
CA ALA A 273 -7.91 -0.08 11.21
C ALA A 273 -9.12 -0.85 11.77
N PHE A 274 -9.88 -0.24 12.70
CA PHE A 274 -11.11 -0.82 13.23
C PHE A 274 -12.19 -0.98 12.16
N LEU A 275 -12.44 0.07 11.36
CA LEU A 275 -13.43 0.03 10.27
C LEU A 275 -13.00 -0.93 9.15
N TYR A 276 -11.71 -1.04 8.86
CA TYR A 276 -11.17 -2.01 7.90
C TYR A 276 -11.49 -3.45 8.30
N GLY A 277 -11.55 -3.75 9.59
CA GLY A 277 -11.92 -5.07 10.11
C GLY A 277 -13.32 -5.55 9.71
N PHE A 278 -14.27 -4.64 9.45
CA PHE A 278 -15.63 -4.99 8.97
C PHE A 278 -15.68 -5.40 7.50
N VAL A 279 -14.60 -5.13 6.76
CA VAL A 279 -14.56 -5.31 5.30
C VAL A 279 -13.48 -6.31 4.89
N ALA A 280 -12.51 -6.58 5.77
CA ALA A 280 -11.46 -7.55 5.52
C ALA A 280 -12.03 -8.99 5.47
N PRO A 281 -11.50 -9.86 4.59
CA PRO A 281 -11.91 -11.26 4.54
C PRO A 281 -11.73 -11.97 5.89
N PHE A 282 -12.71 -12.75 6.30
CA PHE A 282 -12.77 -13.39 7.62
C PHE A 282 -11.54 -14.25 7.89
N TRP A 283 -11.12 -15.05 6.91
CA TRP A 283 -9.93 -15.89 7.02
C TRP A 283 -8.63 -15.08 7.12
N SER A 284 -8.58 -13.90 6.52
CA SER A 284 -7.44 -12.99 6.66
C SER A 284 -7.37 -12.41 8.07
N VAL A 285 -8.50 -11.99 8.63
CA VAL A 285 -8.58 -11.48 10.02
C VAL A 285 -8.24 -12.57 11.02
N THR A 286 -8.79 -13.77 10.84
CA THR A 286 -8.51 -14.94 11.70
C THR A 286 -7.03 -15.33 11.64
N GLY A 287 -6.45 -15.37 10.44
CA GLY A 287 -5.02 -15.64 10.26
C GLY A 287 -4.15 -14.60 10.97
N GLY A 288 -4.47 -13.31 10.85
CA GLY A 288 -3.79 -12.23 11.56
C GLY A 288 -3.91 -12.34 13.08
N PHE A 289 -5.10 -12.68 13.59
CA PHE A 289 -5.32 -12.91 15.01
C PHE A 289 -4.49 -14.10 15.53
N LEU A 290 -4.52 -15.24 14.83
CA LEU A 290 -3.73 -16.41 15.20
C LEU A 290 -2.22 -16.13 15.17
N ALA A 291 -1.74 -15.37 14.18
CA ALA A 291 -0.36 -14.93 14.12
C ALA A 291 0.01 -14.05 15.33
N ALA A 292 -0.86 -13.11 15.73
CA ALA A 292 -0.64 -12.27 16.91
C ALA A 292 -0.60 -13.09 18.21
N VAL A 293 -1.51 -14.06 18.37
CA VAL A 293 -1.50 -14.99 19.51
C VAL A 293 -0.23 -15.83 19.52
N MET A 294 0.22 -16.32 18.35
CA MET A 294 1.47 -17.07 18.23
C MET A 294 2.66 -16.23 18.69
N VAL A 295 2.77 -14.97 18.27
CA VAL A 295 3.83 -14.05 18.72
C VAL A 295 3.77 -13.85 20.24
N MET A 296 2.57 -13.68 20.79
CA MET A 296 2.37 -13.48 22.23
C MET A 296 2.85 -14.66 23.07
N ILE A 297 2.77 -15.89 22.53
CA ILE A 297 3.25 -17.11 23.18
C ILE A 297 4.74 -17.35 22.89
N LEU A 298 5.17 -17.14 21.65
CA LEU A 298 6.50 -17.50 21.19
C LEU A 298 7.58 -16.54 21.72
N ASN A 299 7.31 -15.23 21.75
CA ASN A 299 8.31 -14.26 22.20
C ASN A 299 8.79 -14.52 23.65
N PRO A 300 7.92 -14.75 24.65
CA PRO A 300 8.37 -15.12 25.99
C PRO A 300 9.22 -16.40 26.00
N ILE A 301 8.83 -17.42 25.24
CA ILE A 301 9.59 -18.67 25.13
C ILE A 301 10.99 -18.41 24.55
N LEU A 302 11.08 -17.62 23.48
CA LEU A 302 12.36 -17.26 22.84
C LEU A 302 13.24 -16.41 23.76
N TYR A 303 12.64 -15.53 24.57
CA TYR A 303 13.35 -14.76 25.58
C TYR A 303 13.95 -15.67 26.67
N TYR A 304 13.14 -16.55 27.27
CA TYR A 304 13.64 -17.48 28.29
C TYR A 304 14.66 -18.49 27.75
N LYS A 305 14.63 -18.79 26.45
CA LYS A 305 15.64 -19.61 25.76
C LYS A 305 16.92 -18.84 25.37
N GLY A 306 17.01 -17.55 25.66
CA GLY A 306 18.19 -16.73 25.36
C GLY A 306 18.41 -16.46 23.87
N ILE A 307 17.34 -16.54 23.06
CA ILE A 307 17.37 -16.22 21.62
C ILE A 307 17.17 -14.72 21.42
N LEU A 308 16.21 -14.11 22.13
CA LEU A 308 15.99 -12.66 22.14
C LEU A 308 16.94 -12.00 23.15
N ARG A 309 18.18 -11.74 22.72
CA ARG A 309 19.29 -11.31 23.58
C ARG A 309 19.33 -9.81 23.80
N GLN A 310 18.85 -9.04 22.82
CA GLN A 310 18.94 -7.58 22.84
C GLN A 310 17.80 -6.95 23.64
N TRP A 311 16.68 -7.66 23.80
CA TRP A 311 15.54 -7.16 24.55
C TRP A 311 15.86 -6.98 26.04
N ARG A 312 15.38 -5.88 26.63
CA ARG A 312 15.52 -5.58 28.06
C ARG A 312 14.21 -5.06 28.63
N HIS A 313 14.01 -5.29 29.92
CA HIS A 313 12.93 -4.66 30.67
C HIS A 313 12.99 -3.13 30.54
N GLY A 314 11.82 -2.53 30.34
CA GLY A 314 11.68 -1.09 30.13
C GLY A 314 11.66 -0.66 28.67
N MET A 315 11.95 -1.55 27.70
CA MET A 315 11.82 -1.23 26.28
C MET A 315 10.35 -1.02 25.88
N ASP A 316 10.11 0.00 25.06
CA ASP A 316 8.79 0.29 24.48
C ASP A 316 8.43 -0.70 23.36
N THR A 317 7.22 -0.59 22.82
CA THR A 317 6.71 -1.44 21.73
C THR A 317 7.61 -1.41 20.49
N ILE A 318 8.07 -0.22 20.07
CA ILE A 318 8.83 -0.03 18.84
C ILE A 318 10.23 -0.62 18.99
N GLN A 319 10.88 -0.33 20.11
CA GLN A 319 12.18 -0.89 20.47
C GLN A 319 12.09 -2.41 20.54
N THR A 320 11.07 -2.94 21.23
CA THR A 320 10.83 -4.39 21.35
C THR A 320 10.64 -5.05 19.99
N GLN A 321 9.81 -4.47 19.11
CA GLN A 321 9.65 -4.99 17.74
C GLN A 321 10.98 -4.98 16.98
N THR A 322 11.73 -3.88 17.06
CA THR A 322 12.98 -3.70 16.32
C THR A 322 14.04 -4.72 16.75
N VAL A 323 14.30 -4.84 18.05
CA VAL A 323 15.33 -5.77 18.56
C VAL A 323 14.94 -7.22 18.31
N ASN A 324 13.67 -7.58 18.50
CA ASN A 324 13.20 -8.94 18.24
C ASN A 324 13.23 -9.27 16.74
N HIS A 325 13.03 -8.27 15.88
CA HIS A 325 13.15 -8.43 14.44
C HIS A 325 14.56 -8.83 14.06
N TYR A 326 15.57 -8.12 14.56
CA TYR A 326 16.96 -8.45 14.29
C TYR A 326 17.41 -9.77 14.94
N ASP A 327 16.95 -10.07 16.15
CA ASP A 327 17.36 -11.29 16.87
C ASP A 327 16.75 -12.59 16.28
N PHE A 328 15.49 -12.58 15.83
CA PHE A 328 14.80 -13.80 15.40
C PHE A 328 13.86 -13.60 14.19
N TRP A 329 12.98 -12.60 14.22
CA TRP A 329 11.86 -12.55 13.26
C TRP A 329 12.28 -12.22 11.82
N LEU A 330 13.42 -11.58 11.60
CA LEU A 330 13.99 -11.40 10.26
C LEU A 330 14.26 -12.77 9.62
N SER A 331 15.00 -13.64 10.30
CA SER A 331 15.32 -14.98 9.83
C SER A 331 14.08 -15.85 9.68
N ALA A 332 13.15 -15.79 10.65
CA ALA A 332 11.90 -16.53 10.59
C ALA A 332 11.02 -16.09 9.41
N SER A 333 10.91 -14.78 9.15
CA SER A 333 10.10 -14.26 8.04
C SER A 333 10.69 -14.66 6.68
N ILE A 334 12.02 -14.62 6.50
CA ILE A 334 12.69 -15.15 5.31
C ILE A 334 12.36 -16.64 5.11
N GLY A 335 12.44 -17.44 6.17
CA GLY A 335 12.11 -18.88 6.11
C GLY A 335 10.65 -19.15 5.70
N VAL A 336 9.70 -18.41 6.28
CA VAL A 336 8.28 -18.51 5.92
C VAL A 336 8.05 -18.07 4.47
N SER A 337 8.65 -16.97 4.02
CA SER A 337 8.53 -16.50 2.63
C SER A 337 9.06 -17.53 1.64
N LEU A 338 10.20 -18.17 1.93
CA LEU A 338 10.74 -19.25 1.08
C LEU A 338 9.83 -20.48 1.06
N ALA A 339 9.26 -20.87 2.21
CA ALA A 339 8.31 -21.98 2.28
C ALA A 339 7.06 -21.70 1.44
N VAL A 340 6.47 -20.51 1.58
CA VAL A 340 5.29 -20.09 0.80
C VAL A 340 5.61 -20.03 -0.69
N ALA A 341 6.76 -19.47 -1.08
CA ALA A 341 7.20 -19.43 -2.47
C ALA A 341 7.37 -20.84 -3.05
N THR A 342 7.96 -21.75 -2.28
CA THR A 342 8.15 -23.16 -2.70
C THR A 342 6.82 -23.87 -2.86
N ILE A 343 5.89 -23.72 -1.91
CA ILE A 343 4.54 -24.29 -2.00
C ILE A 343 3.81 -23.75 -3.23
N GLY A 344 3.88 -22.43 -3.47
CA GLY A 344 3.29 -21.79 -4.65
C GLY A 344 3.84 -22.37 -5.95
N LEU A 345 5.17 -22.47 -6.07
CA LEU A 345 5.85 -23.02 -7.25
C LEU A 345 5.46 -24.49 -7.50
N VAL A 346 5.51 -25.33 -6.45
CA VAL A 346 5.12 -26.74 -6.52
C VAL A 346 3.65 -26.89 -6.93
N THR A 347 2.75 -26.06 -6.37
CA THR A 347 1.32 -26.11 -6.70
C THR A 347 1.06 -25.74 -8.16
N VAL A 348 1.74 -24.71 -8.68
CA VAL A 348 1.63 -24.31 -10.10
C VAL A 348 2.18 -25.40 -11.01
N ILE A 349 3.36 -25.94 -10.72
CA ILE A 349 4.00 -27.00 -11.54
C ILE A 349 3.12 -28.26 -11.54
N THR A 350 2.68 -28.72 -10.36
CA THR A 350 1.84 -29.93 -10.25
C THR A 350 0.48 -29.73 -10.93
N SER A 351 -0.12 -28.55 -10.83
CA SER A 351 -1.38 -28.23 -11.52
C SER A 351 -1.21 -28.17 -13.05
N ALA A 352 -0.11 -27.61 -13.55
CA ALA A 352 0.21 -27.58 -14.97
C ALA A 352 0.45 -28.99 -15.55
N ILE A 353 1.14 -29.86 -14.79
CA ILE A 353 1.37 -31.26 -15.17
C ILE A 353 0.04 -32.04 -15.17
N LYS A 354 -0.79 -31.90 -14.14
CA LYS A 354 -2.10 -32.56 -14.07
C LYS A 354 -3.06 -32.08 -15.16
N ALA A 355 -3.04 -30.79 -15.49
CA ALA A 355 -3.86 -30.23 -16.56
C ALA A 355 -3.52 -30.81 -17.95
N ARG A 356 -2.27 -31.24 -18.18
CA ARG A 356 -1.89 -31.96 -19.42
C ARG A 356 -2.43 -33.40 -19.48
N GLY A 357 -2.76 -34.01 -18.35
CA GLY A 357 -3.25 -35.39 -18.27
C GLY A 357 -4.77 -35.57 -18.16
N GLN A 358 -5.53 -34.50 -17.89
CA GLN A 358 -6.97 -34.54 -17.61
C GLN A 358 -7.78 -33.55 -18.47
N LEU A 359 -7.51 -33.54 -19.78
CA LEU A 359 -8.20 -32.69 -20.77
C LEU A 359 -9.71 -33.00 -20.96
N GLY A 360 -10.31 -33.93 -20.22
CA GLY A 360 -11.68 -34.41 -20.48
C GLY A 360 -12.77 -33.97 -19.50
N GLU A 361 -12.49 -33.80 -18.21
CA GLU A 361 -13.56 -33.69 -17.19
C GLU A 361 -13.63 -32.35 -16.45
N HIS A 362 -12.53 -31.58 -16.37
CA HIS A 362 -12.49 -30.29 -15.63
C HIS A 362 -12.66 -29.05 -16.52
N GLU A 363 -12.88 -29.20 -17.83
CA GLU A 363 -13.13 -28.05 -18.72
C GLU A 363 -14.50 -27.40 -18.50
N ARG A 364 -15.47 -28.08 -17.86
CA ARG A 364 -16.84 -27.57 -17.72
C ARG A 364 -17.00 -26.45 -16.68
N GLU A 365 -16.09 -26.31 -15.73
CA GLU A 365 -16.16 -25.29 -14.67
C GLU A 365 -15.23 -24.08 -14.91
N ARG A 366 -14.20 -24.24 -15.75
CA ARG A 366 -13.20 -23.20 -16.02
C ARG A 366 -13.67 -22.26 -17.14
N GLY A 367 -13.34 -20.98 -17.01
CA GLY A 367 -13.65 -19.97 -18.01
C GLY A 367 -12.64 -19.93 -19.16
N SER A 368 -12.84 -18.98 -20.08
CA SER A 368 -12.06 -18.86 -21.31
C SER A 368 -10.96 -17.81 -21.17
N TRP A 369 -9.80 -18.09 -21.77
CA TRP A 369 -8.75 -17.10 -21.98
C TRP A 369 -9.03 -16.15 -23.16
N ALA A 370 -10.18 -16.28 -23.81
CA ALA A 370 -10.62 -15.32 -24.82
C ALA A 370 -10.93 -13.97 -24.16
N PRO A 371 -10.41 -12.85 -24.72
CA PRO A 371 -10.82 -11.51 -24.33
C PRO A 371 -12.33 -11.34 -24.32
N ARG A 372 -12.86 -10.62 -23.32
CA ARG A 372 -14.27 -10.20 -23.39
C ARG A 372 -14.41 -9.06 -24.40
N PRO A 373 -15.41 -9.09 -25.30
CA PRO A 373 -15.62 -7.99 -26.25
C PRO A 373 -15.77 -6.65 -25.52
N GLY A 374 -15.11 -5.60 -26.02
CA GLY A 374 -15.23 -4.24 -25.49
C GLY A 374 -14.41 -3.90 -24.25
N ARG A 375 -13.81 -4.88 -23.53
CA ARG A 375 -13.03 -4.61 -22.30
C ARG A 375 -11.64 -4.00 -22.53
N GLY A 376 -11.14 -4.02 -23.78
CA GLY A 376 -9.80 -3.51 -24.11
C GLY A 376 -8.66 -4.41 -23.61
N ASP A 377 -8.89 -5.73 -23.59
CA ASP A 377 -7.92 -6.68 -23.04
C ASP A 377 -6.63 -6.76 -23.85
N PHE A 378 -5.50 -6.75 -23.15
CA PHE A 378 -4.20 -6.96 -23.77
C PHE A 378 -3.93 -8.47 -23.96
N PRO A 379 -3.20 -8.85 -25.02
CA PRO A 379 -2.71 -10.21 -25.18
C PRO A 379 -1.80 -10.64 -24.02
N LEU A 380 -2.08 -11.80 -23.43
CA LEU A 380 -1.28 -12.35 -22.30
C LEU A 380 0.23 -12.41 -22.57
N PRO A 381 0.70 -12.78 -23.77
CA PRO A 381 2.15 -12.80 -24.04
C PRO A 381 2.80 -11.41 -23.94
N ILE A 382 2.09 -10.35 -24.35
CA ILE A 382 2.61 -8.97 -24.28
C ILE A 382 2.76 -8.55 -22.82
N ILE A 383 1.81 -8.93 -21.98
CA ILE A 383 1.83 -8.59 -20.56
C ILE A 383 2.92 -9.35 -19.81
N LEU A 384 3.05 -10.66 -20.07
CA LEU A 384 4.10 -11.47 -19.45
C LEU A 384 5.49 -11.02 -19.90
N SER A 385 5.66 -10.71 -21.20
CA SER A 385 6.92 -10.16 -21.71
C SER A 385 7.22 -8.78 -21.12
N ALA A 386 6.23 -7.89 -21.00
CA ALA A 386 6.40 -6.61 -20.33
C ALA A 386 6.84 -6.78 -18.87
N TYR A 387 6.26 -7.74 -18.13
CA TYR A 387 6.67 -8.06 -16.77
C TYR A 387 8.12 -8.56 -16.71
N VAL A 388 8.49 -9.51 -17.56
CA VAL A 388 9.84 -10.08 -17.59
C VAL A 388 10.87 -9.02 -17.97
N LEU A 389 10.62 -8.25 -19.03
CA LEU A 389 11.52 -7.18 -19.48
C LEU A 389 11.67 -6.08 -18.42
N ALA A 390 10.58 -5.65 -17.79
CA ALA A 390 10.63 -4.68 -16.71
C ALA A 390 11.37 -5.21 -15.47
N SER A 391 11.21 -6.50 -15.15
CA SER A 391 11.93 -7.14 -14.06
C SER A 391 13.43 -7.23 -14.34
N LEU A 392 13.82 -7.67 -15.54
CA LEU A 392 15.21 -7.72 -15.98
C LEU A 392 15.85 -6.33 -16.01
N ALA A 393 15.13 -5.31 -16.49
CA ALA A 393 15.60 -3.93 -16.50
C ALA A 393 15.84 -3.39 -15.08
N TYR A 394 14.97 -3.75 -14.14
CA TYR A 394 15.14 -3.39 -12.73
C TYR A 394 16.34 -4.08 -12.10
N ILE A 395 16.50 -5.39 -12.33
CA ILE A 395 17.64 -6.20 -11.84
C ILE A 395 18.95 -5.65 -12.41
N TYR A 396 18.98 -5.35 -13.71
CA TYR A 396 20.13 -4.76 -14.38
C TYR A 396 20.56 -3.43 -13.75
N LEU A 397 19.59 -2.53 -13.50
CA LEU A 397 19.89 -1.27 -12.83
C LEU A 397 20.40 -1.50 -11.40
N ALA A 398 19.74 -2.37 -10.62
CA ALA A 398 20.12 -2.66 -9.24
C ALA A 398 21.55 -3.23 -9.16
N HIS A 399 21.88 -4.17 -10.04
CA HIS A 399 23.22 -4.76 -10.10
C HIS A 399 24.28 -3.74 -10.55
N THR A 400 23.94 -2.83 -11.47
CA THR A 400 24.86 -1.75 -11.90
C THR A 400 25.14 -0.76 -10.76
N LEU A 401 24.14 -0.45 -9.93
CA LEU A 401 24.28 0.47 -8.81
C LEU A 401 24.94 -0.17 -7.58
N VAL A 402 24.72 -1.47 -7.36
CA VAL A 402 25.23 -2.22 -6.20
C VAL A 402 25.80 -3.58 -6.65
N PRO A 403 27.01 -3.60 -7.24
CA PRO A 403 27.56 -4.80 -7.90
C PRO A 403 27.91 -5.94 -6.95
N HIS A 404 28.17 -5.62 -5.67
CA HIS A 404 28.49 -6.61 -4.64
C HIS A 404 27.27 -7.34 -4.10
N PHE A 405 26.06 -6.92 -4.46
CA PHE A 405 24.83 -7.57 -4.01
C PHE A 405 24.53 -8.79 -4.89
N TYR A 406 24.20 -9.92 -4.25
CA TYR A 406 24.01 -11.17 -4.98
C TYR A 406 22.75 -11.13 -5.86
N LEU A 407 22.91 -11.55 -7.11
CA LEU A 407 21.84 -11.54 -8.12
C LEU A 407 20.61 -12.37 -7.74
N TRP A 408 20.75 -13.42 -6.94
CA TRP A 408 19.62 -14.26 -6.56
C TRP A 408 18.69 -13.61 -5.51
N PHE A 409 19.11 -12.51 -4.91
CA PHE A 409 18.27 -11.67 -4.03
C PHE A 409 17.62 -10.48 -4.78
N LEU A 410 18.06 -10.17 -6.01
CA LEU A 410 17.54 -9.08 -6.85
C LEU A 410 16.49 -9.60 -7.82
#